data_AF-A0A259P050-F1
#
_entry.id   AF-A0A259P050-F1
#
_cell.length_a   1.000
_cell.length_b   1.000
_cell.length_c   1.000
_cell.angle_alpha   90.00
_cell.angle_beta   90.00
_cell.angle_gamma   90.00
#
_symmetry.space_group_name_H-M   'P 1'
#
loop_
_entity.id
_entity.type
_entity.pdbx_description
1 polymer ?
#
loop_
_entity_poly.entity_id
_entity_poly.type
_entity_poly.pdbx_seq_one_letter_code
_entity_poly.pdbx_strand_id
1 'polypeptide(L)' 'MAKEFCALCAKVCRACAEECGKHQMDHCQECAEACKKCAEECERMAA' A
#
# COMPACT_ATOMS: atom_id res chain seq x y z
N MET A 1 -1.40 17.51 8.96
CA MET A 1 -0.53 17.34 7.78
C MET A 1 0.04 15.93 7.66
N ALA A 2 1.01 15.47 8.46
CA ALA A 2 1.58 14.12 8.31
C ALA A 2 0.53 13.00 8.37
N LYS A 3 -0.42 13.07 9.31
CA LYS A 3 -1.52 12.10 9.42
C LYS A 3 -2.39 12.01 8.17
N GLU A 4 -2.76 13.14 7.56
CA GLU A 4 -3.61 13.19 6.36
C GLU A 4 -2.87 12.63 5.14
N PHE A 5 -1.57 12.93 5.00
CA PHE A 5 -0.73 12.35 3.96
C PHE A 5 -0.57 10.83 4.14
N CYS A 6 -0.34 10.36 5.37
CA CYS A 6 -0.28 8.92 5.65
C CYS A 6 -1.62 8.23 5.36
N ALA A 7 -2.75 8.83 5.72
CA ALA A 7 -4.07 8.29 5.38
C ALA A 7 -4.28 8.18 3.85
N LEU A 8 -3.88 9.21 3.08
CA LEU A 8 -3.95 9.16 1.62
C LEU A 8 -3.01 8.09 1.04
N CYS A 9 -1.77 8.01 1.55
CA CYS A 9 -0.79 7.02 1.12
C CYS A 9 -1.31 5.60 1.35
N ALA A 10 -1.86 5.30 2.53
CA ALA A 10 -2.45 4.01 2.84
C ALA A 10 -3.53 3.61 1.83
N LYS A 11 -4.43 4.55 1.48
CA LYS A 11 -5.49 4.30 0.48
C LYS A 11 -4.91 3.96 -0.90
N VAL A 12 -3.90 4.70 -1.35
CA VAL A 12 -3.24 4.46 -2.64
C VAL A 12 -2.51 3.12 -2.64
N CYS A 13 -1.76 2.81 -1.57
CA CYS A 13 -1.04 1.55 -1.44
C CYS A 13 -1.96 0.33 -1.37
N ARG A 14 -3.13 0.43 -0.71
CA ARG A 14 -4.16 -0.64 -0.73
C ARG A 14 -4.65 -0.93 -2.15
N ALA A 15 -5.01 0.12 -2.90
CA ALA A 15 -5.47 -0.01 -4.28
C ALA A 15 -4.38 -0.58 -5.19
N CYS A 16 -3.13 -0.13 -5.02
CA CYS A 16 -1.98 -0.65 -5.76
C CYS A 16 -1.74 -2.15 -5.47
N ALA A 17 -1.76 -2.54 -4.18
CA ALA A 17 -1.58 -3.94 -3.81
C ALA A 17 -2.67 -4.86 -4.34
N GLU A 18 -3.93 -4.40 -4.35
CA GLU A 18 -5.06 -5.16 -4.92
C GLU A 18 -4.88 -5.37 -6.43
N GLU A 19 -4.51 -4.32 -7.16
CA GLU A 19 -4.34 -4.41 -8.61
C GLU A 19 -3.11 -5.26 -8.98
N CYS A 20 -1.96 -4.98 -8.35
CA CYS A 20 -0.73 -5.75 -8.59
C CYS A 20 -0.92 -7.24 -8.25
N GLY A 21 -1.67 -7.56 -7.20
CA GLY A 21 -1.95 -8.94 -6.80
C GLY A 21 -2.72 -9.77 -7.84
N LYS A 22 -3.41 -9.13 -8.80
CA LYS A 22 -4.11 -9.82 -9.89
C LYS A 22 -3.17 -10.37 -10.97
N HIS A 23 -1.90 -9.93 -10.99
CA HIS A 23 -0.93 -10.32 -12.00
C HIS A 23 0.03 -11.38 -11.48
N GLN A 24 0.20 -12.50 -12.19
CA GLN A 24 1.07 -13.62 -11.79
C GLN A 24 2.56 -13.40 -12.08
N MET A 25 3.00 -12.16 -12.33
CA MET A 25 4.41 -11.84 -12.56
C MET A 25 5.12 -11.60 -11.23
N ASP A 26 6.34 -12.11 -11.07
CA ASP A 26 7.11 -12.01 -9.82
C ASP A 26 7.20 -10.56 -9.31
N HIS A 27 7.54 -9.61 -10.18
CA HIS A 27 7.64 -8.20 -9.82
C HIS A 27 6.30 -7.59 -9.35
N CYS A 28 5.16 -8.07 -9.87
CA CYS A 28 3.84 -7.61 -9.42
C CYS A 28 3.51 -8.16 -8.02
N GLN A 29 3.89 -9.41 -7.73
CA GLN A 29 3.70 -10.00 -6.40
C GLN A 29 4.58 -9.30 -5.37
N GLU A 30 5.85 -9.02 -5.70
CA GLU A 30 6.75 -8.24 -4.85
C GLU A 30 6.22 -6.83 -4.59
N CYS A 31 5.71 -6.15 -5.63
CA CYS A 31 5.09 -4.83 -5.49
C CYS A 31 3.86 -4.87 -4.58
N ALA A 32 2.97 -5.86 -4.76
CA ALA A 32 1.79 -6.00 -3.94
C ALA A 32 2.13 -6.19 -2.45
N GLU A 33 3.12 -7.03 -2.14
CA GLU A 33 3.58 -7.24 -0.76
C GLU A 33 4.23 -5.99 -0.17
N ALA A 34 5.05 -5.26 -0.94
CA ALA A 34 5.63 -3.99 -0.51
C ALA A 34 4.56 -2.94 -0.21
N CYS A 35 3.54 -2.82 -1.08
CA CYS A 35 2.44 -1.88 -0.90
C CYS A 35 1.55 -2.24 0.29
N LYS A 36 1.30 -3.53 0.57
CA LYS A 36 0.58 -3.96 1.80
C LYS A 36 1.31 -3.49 3.06
N LYS A 37 2.62 -3.74 3.14
CA LYS A 37 3.46 -3.30 4.27
C LYS A 37 3.46 -1.78 4.41
N CYS A 38 3.57 -1.05 3.30
CA CYS A 38 3.53 0.41 3.32
C CYS A 38 2.17 0.95 3.82
N ALA A 39 1.07 0.36 3.39
CA ALA A 39 -0.27 0.75 3.82
C ALA A 39 -0.44 0.57 5.34
N GLU A 40 0.02 -0.56 5.89
CA GLU A 40 -0.06 -0.84 7.33
C GLU A 40 0.73 0.18 8.17
N GLU A 41 1.95 0.54 7.75
CA GLU A 41 2.73 1.57 8.44
C GLU A 41 2.07 2.95 8.33
N CYS A 42 1.54 3.29 7.15
CA CYS A 42 0.85 4.55 6.96
C CYS A 42 -0.44 4.64 7.80
N GLU A 43 -1.17 3.54 7.96
CA GLU A 43 -2.34 3.46 8.87
C GLU A 43 -1.91 3.68 10.32
N ARG A 44 -0.80 3.08 10.77
CA ARG A 44 -0.23 3.32 12.11
C ARG A 44 0.16 4.78 12.32
N MET A 45 0.74 5.43 11.31
CA MET A 45 1.16 6.83 11.38
C MET A 45 -0.01 7.83 11.29
N ALA A 46 -1.12 7.43 10.68
CA ALA A 46 -2.31 8.25 10.53
C ALA A 46 -3.20 8.28 11.79
N ALA A 47 -3.03 7.32 12.70
CA ALA A 47 -3.74 7.24 13.98
C ALA A 47 -3.39 8.42 14.93
#